data_AF-A0A9R0IRJ6-F1
#
_entry.id   AF-A0A9R0IRJ6-F1
#
_cell.length_a   1.000
_cell.length_b   1.000
_cell.length_c   1.000
_cell.angle_alpha   90.00
_cell.angle_beta   90.00
_cell.angle_gamma   90.00
#
_symmetry.space_group_name_H-M   'P 1'
#
loop_
_entity.id
_entity.type
_entity.pdbx_description
1 polymer ?
#
loop_
_entity_poly.entity_id
_entity_poly.type
_entity_poly.pdbx_seq_one_letter_code
_entity_poly.pdbx_strand_id
1 'polypeptide(L)'
;MFSVYNSSKYATFKALTTIASRRTNQAYKTTQGHYFLHILGCRGYHSSFRATQGGLSLNMDGTLTTVVQPGALIYFLLAIQNARDPYQLDWLKAKRTLKNLRIKVEPANTEWKICG
;
A
#
# COMPACT_ATOMS: atom_id res chain seq x y z
N MET A 1 19.50 15.65 0.53
CA MET A 1 19.51 14.26 1.02
C MET A 1 18.69 14.23 2.31
N PHE A 2 17.39 13.95 2.25
CA PHE A 2 16.58 13.85 3.47
C PHE A 2 17.00 12.58 4.20
N SER A 3 17.60 12.73 5.38
CA SER A 3 17.92 11.60 6.25
C SER A 3 16.62 10.89 6.61
N VAL A 4 16.38 9.75 5.96
CA VAL A 4 15.21 8.87 6.15
C VAL A 4 15.01 8.50 7.62
N TYR A 5 16.09 8.56 8.42
CA TYR A 5 16.10 8.20 9.83
C TYR A 5 15.29 9.16 10.72
N ASN A 6 15.29 10.47 10.42
CA ASN A 6 14.60 11.46 11.27
C ASN A 6 13.14 11.69 10.84
N SER A 7 12.80 11.35 9.58
CA SER A 7 11.44 11.53 9.03
C SER A 7 10.52 10.32 9.28
N SER A 8 11.05 9.12 9.54
CA SER A 8 10.24 7.89 9.65
C SER A 8 9.26 7.88 10.83
N LYS A 9 9.53 8.65 11.89
CA LYS A 9 8.62 8.79 13.05
C LYS A 9 7.35 9.61 12.73
N TYR A 10 7.42 10.51 11.75
CA TYR A 10 6.34 11.46 11.43
C TYR A 10 5.76 11.27 10.02
N ALA A 11 6.31 10.34 9.23
CA ALA A 11 5.81 10.01 7.91
C ALA A 11 4.69 8.96 8.00
N THR A 12 3.52 9.31 7.51
CA THR A 12 2.37 8.40 7.39
C THR A 12 2.08 8.09 5.94
N PHE A 13 1.63 6.87 5.63
CA PHE A 13 1.02 6.61 4.33
C PHE A 13 -0.34 7.26 4.24
N LYS A 14 -0.70 7.73 3.04
CA LYS A 14 -2.09 7.97 2.67
C LYS A 14 -2.55 6.80 1.81
N ALA A 15 -3.80 6.38 1.95
CA ALA A 15 -4.43 5.23 1.28
C ALA A 15 -4.58 5.37 -0.25
N LEU A 16 -3.61 5.98 -0.92
CA LEU A 16 -3.66 6.30 -2.35
C LEU A 16 -2.92 5.28 -3.22
N THR A 17 -2.18 4.34 -2.63
CA THR A 17 -1.50 3.30 -3.41
C THR A 17 -2.35 2.03 -3.48
N THR A 18 -3.11 1.96 -4.56
CA THR A 18 -3.77 0.76 -5.07
C THR A 18 -2.71 -0.23 -5.56
N ILE A 19 -2.54 -1.34 -4.83
CA ILE A 19 -1.85 -2.53 -5.33
C ILE A 19 -2.93 -3.42 -5.96
N ALA A 20 -3.00 -3.42 -7.29
CA ALA A 20 -3.92 -4.29 -8.01
C ALA A 20 -3.39 -5.73 -7.99
N SER A 21 -4.07 -6.65 -7.30
CA SER A 21 -3.78 -8.08 -7.39
C SER A 21 -4.57 -8.66 -8.56
N ARG A 22 -3.87 -9.18 -9.59
CA ARG A 22 -4.51 -9.85 -10.73
C ARG A 22 -4.67 -11.35 -10.58
N ARG A 23 -4.20 -11.96 -9.49
CA ARG A 23 -4.43 -13.36 -9.07
C ARG A 23 -3.50 -13.66 -7.90
N THR A 24 -3.98 -13.54 -6.66
CA THR A 24 -3.47 -14.32 -5.51
C THR A 24 -4.53 -14.31 -4.41
N ASN A 25 -5.14 -15.47 -4.15
CA ASN A 25 -5.87 -15.76 -2.92
C ASN A 25 -4.85 -15.91 -1.78
N GLN A 26 -4.20 -14.83 -1.37
CA GLN A 26 -3.38 -14.84 -0.17
C GLN A 26 -4.06 -13.98 0.88
N ALA A 27 -4.95 -14.62 1.64
CA ALA A 27 -5.44 -14.08 2.88
C ALA A 27 -4.25 -13.86 3.81
N TYR A 28 -3.98 -12.61 4.16
CA TYR A 28 -3.01 -12.27 5.20
C TYR A 28 -3.59 -12.79 6.53
N LYS A 29 -3.07 -13.92 7.02
CA LYS A 29 -3.55 -14.55 8.25
C LYS A 29 -3.19 -13.66 9.44
N THR A 30 -4.21 -13.25 10.19
CA THR A 30 -4.06 -12.52 11.44
C THR A 30 -3.68 -13.50 12.55
N THR A 31 -2.49 -13.36 13.12
CA THR A 31 -2.21 -13.98 14.42
C THR A 31 -1.46 -12.98 15.29
N GLN A 32 -2.20 -12.48 16.28
CA GLN A 32 -1.81 -11.90 17.57
C GLN A 32 -1.33 -10.44 17.62
N GLY A 33 -2.07 -9.65 18.43
CA GLY A 33 -1.58 -8.50 19.17
C GLY A 33 -1.47 -7.18 18.41
N HIS A 34 -2.58 -6.43 18.31
CA HIS A 34 -2.59 -4.96 18.17
C HIS A 34 -1.64 -4.30 17.14
N TYR A 35 -1.52 -4.86 15.94
CA TYR A 35 -1.05 -4.12 14.77
C TYR A 35 -2.16 -4.09 13.74
N PHE A 36 -2.69 -2.90 13.45
CA PHE A 36 -3.70 -2.69 12.43
C PHE A 36 -3.19 -3.26 11.09
N LEU A 37 -4.04 -4.02 10.40
CA LEU A 37 -3.73 -4.68 9.15
C LEU A 37 -3.28 -3.64 8.10
N HIS A 38 -1.98 -3.47 7.87
CA HIS A 38 -1.47 -2.41 6.99
C HIS A 38 -1.88 -2.53 5.50
N ILE A 39 -2.59 -3.58 5.10
CA ILE A 39 -3.11 -3.79 3.75
C ILE A 39 -4.61 -4.13 3.84
N LEU A 40 -5.46 -3.27 3.30
CA LEU A 40 -6.91 -3.46 3.23
C LEU A 40 -7.30 -4.04 1.86
N GLY A 41 -8.14 -5.08 1.85
CA GLY A 41 -8.79 -5.56 0.62
C GLY A 41 -10.09 -4.82 0.36
N CYS A 42 -10.17 -4.10 -0.77
CA CYS A 42 -11.33 -3.38 -1.25
C CYS A 42 -11.96 -4.13 -2.43
N ARG A 43 -13.24 -4.49 -2.33
CA ARG A 43 -13.98 -5.10 -3.46
C ARG A 43 -14.56 -4.00 -4.34
N GLY A 44 -14.49 -4.18 -5.65
CA GLY A 44 -15.06 -3.26 -6.65
C GLY A 44 -15.31 -3.97 -7.97
N TYR A 45 -15.76 -3.24 -8.99
CA TYR A 45 -15.96 -3.78 -10.33
C TYR A 45 -15.04 -3.09 -11.33
N HIS A 46 -14.46 -3.88 -12.23
CA HIS A 46 -13.87 -3.35 -13.45
C HIS A 46 -14.98 -3.27 -14.50
N SER A 47 -15.40 -2.05 -14.81
CA SER A 47 -16.50 -1.78 -15.74
C SER A 47 -15.99 -1.05 -16.97
N SER A 48 -16.32 -1.54 -18.16
CA SER A 48 -15.93 -0.91 -19.43
C SER A 48 -16.97 -1.15 -20.52
N PHE A 49 -17.26 -0.14 -21.34
CA PHE A 49 -18.09 -0.30 -22.52
C PHE A 49 -17.27 -0.83 -23.70
N ARG A 50 -17.87 -1.72 -24.51
CA ARG A 50 -17.25 -2.31 -25.69
C ARG A 50 -18.24 -2.28 -26.86
N ALA A 51 -17.84 -1.68 -27.97
CA ALA A 51 -18.65 -1.69 -29.19
C ALA A 51 -18.73 -3.13 -29.76
N THR A 52 -19.91 -3.49 -30.23
CA THR A 52 -20.23 -4.79 -30.83
C THR A 52 -21.00 -4.56 -32.13
N GLN A 53 -21.08 -5.58 -33.00
CA GLN A 53 -21.78 -5.47 -34.29
C GLN A 53 -23.28 -5.08 -34.13
N GLY A 54 -23.89 -5.38 -32.98
CA GLY A 54 -25.29 -5.05 -32.66
C GLY A 54 -25.49 -3.86 -31.73
N GLY A 55 -24.44 -3.08 -31.40
CA GLY A 55 -24.54 -1.92 -30.50
C GLY A 55 -23.44 -1.86 -29.44
N LEU A 56 -23.73 -1.26 -28.29
CA LEU A 56 -22.79 -1.13 -27.17
C LEU A 56 -23.05 -2.21 -26.11
N SER A 57 -21.99 -2.91 -25.69
CA SER A 57 -22.05 -3.83 -24.56
C SER A 57 -21.34 -3.23 -23.34
N LEU A 58 -21.83 -3.55 -22.15
CA LEU A 58 -21.15 -3.25 -20.89
C LEU A 58 -20.48 -4.52 -20.38
N ASN A 59 -19.16 -4.50 -20.24
CA ASN A 59 -18.39 -5.54 -19.57
C ASN A 59 -18.23 -5.18 -18.08
N MET A 60 -18.59 -6.08 -17.18
CA MET A 60 -18.42 -5.92 -15.73
C MET A 60 -17.79 -7.16 -15.10
N ASP A 61 -16.62 -6.98 -14.49
CA ASP A 61 -15.89 -8.04 -13.80
C ASP A 61 -15.71 -7.67 -12.32
N GLY A 62 -15.99 -8.60 -11.39
CA GLY A 62 -15.69 -8.40 -9.97
C GLY A 62 -14.19 -8.36 -9.72
N THR A 63 -13.71 -7.38 -8.96
CA THR A 63 -12.29 -7.17 -8.66
C THR A 63 -12.04 -6.99 -7.17
N LEU A 64 -10.87 -7.45 -6.71
CA LEU A 64 -10.36 -7.19 -5.37
C LEU A 64 -9.09 -6.36 -5.50
N THR A 65 -9.15 -5.13 -5.01
CA THR A 65 -8.03 -4.20 -4.99
C THR A 65 -7.45 -4.14 -3.59
N THR A 66 -6.14 -4.22 -3.44
CA THR A 66 -5.49 -4.07 -2.13
C THR A 66 -4.96 -2.67 -1.97
N VAL A 67 -5.16 -2.05 -0.81
CA VAL A 67 -4.76 -0.67 -0.51
C VAL A 67 -3.94 -0.66 0.77
N VAL A 68 -2.82 0.07 0.77
CA VAL A 68 -2.03 0.27 1.98
C VAL A 68 -2.81 1.16 2.96
N GLN A 69 -3.02 0.67 4.18
CA GLN A 69 -3.68 1.47 5.22
C GLN A 69 -2.78 2.63 5.66
N PRO A 70 -3.35 3.81 5.94
CA PRO A 70 -2.63 4.91 6.55
C PRO A 70 -2.05 4.51 7.89
N GLY A 71 -0.80 4.89 8.14
CA GLY A 71 -0.10 4.55 9.37
C GLY A 71 1.37 4.95 9.29
N ALA A 72 2.07 4.88 10.42
CA ALA A 72 3.49 5.24 10.46
C ALA A 72 4.32 4.28 9.59
N LEU A 73 5.25 4.86 8.84
CA LEU A 73 6.11 4.16 7.89
C LEU A 73 6.86 2.98 8.52
N ILE A 74 7.31 3.13 9.76
CA ILE A 74 8.10 2.11 10.45
C ILE A 74 7.30 0.83 10.72
N TYR A 75 6.05 0.93 11.15
CA TYR A 75 5.20 -0.24 11.40
C TYR A 75 4.87 -0.97 10.11
N PHE A 76 4.63 -0.23 9.02
CA PHE A 76 4.44 -0.80 7.69
C PHE A 76 5.66 -1.65 7.26
N LEU A 77 6.87 -1.12 7.42
CA LEU A 77 8.10 -1.83 7.09
C LEU A 77 8.31 -3.07 7.96
N LEU A 78 8.08 -2.97 9.28
CA LEU A 78 8.17 -4.10 10.21
C LEU A 78 7.21 -5.23 9.81
N ALA A 79 5.96 -4.89 9.51
CA ALA A 79 4.94 -5.87 9.12
C ALA A 79 5.27 -6.56 7.79
N ILE A 80 5.74 -5.83 6.77
CA ILE A 80 6.09 -6.41 5.46
C ILE A 80 7.28 -7.36 5.55
N GLN A 81 8.21 -7.08 6.46
CA GLN A 81 9.40 -7.89 6.64
C GLN A 81 9.26 -8.94 7.76
N ASN A 82 8.10 -8.99 8.44
CA ASN A 82 7.88 -9.81 9.64
C ASN A 82 8.97 -9.60 10.71
N ALA A 83 9.46 -8.36 10.83
CA ALA A 83 10.47 -7.96 11.80
C ALA A 83 9.79 -7.44 13.06
N ARG A 84 10.38 -7.70 14.23
CA ARG A 84 9.86 -7.22 15.53
C ARG A 84 10.53 -5.92 15.96
N ASP A 85 11.73 -5.66 15.45
CA ASP A 85 12.56 -4.52 15.84
C ASP A 85 13.08 -3.77 14.59
N PRO A 86 13.09 -2.42 14.59
CA PRO A 86 13.67 -1.60 13.53
C PRO A 86 15.11 -1.95 13.14
N TYR A 87 15.94 -2.42 14.06
CA TYR A 87 17.33 -2.81 13.81
C TYR A 87 17.44 -4.09 12.96
N GLN A 88 16.35 -4.87 12.86
CA GLN A 88 16.27 -6.08 12.03
C GLN A 88 15.80 -5.77 10.60
N LEU A 89 15.49 -4.52 10.27
CA LEU A 89 14.99 -4.17 8.95
C LEU A 89 16.09 -4.26 7.89
N ASP A 90 15.79 -4.99 6.82
CA ASP A 90 16.56 -4.87 5.58
C ASP A 90 16.17 -3.56 4.89
N TRP A 91 17.06 -2.59 4.96
CA TRP A 91 16.89 -1.27 4.35
C TRP A 91 16.93 -1.29 2.81
N LEU A 92 17.62 -2.26 2.21
CA LEU A 92 17.62 -2.44 0.76
C LEU A 92 16.25 -2.92 0.28
N LYS A 93 15.65 -3.88 1.00
CA LYS A 93 14.28 -4.33 0.76
C LYS A 93 13.27 -3.21 1.04
N ALA A 94 13.44 -2.47 2.15
CA ALA A 94 12.59 -1.33 2.49
C ALA A 94 12.58 -0.29 1.37
N LYS A 95 13.76 0.13 0.86
CA LYS A 95 13.86 1.10 -0.24
C LYS A 95 13.09 0.65 -1.49
N ARG A 96 13.13 -0.63 -1.83
CA ARG A 96 12.37 -1.19 -2.96
C ARG A 96 10.87 -1.15 -2.71
N THR A 97 10.42 -1.51 -1.50
CA THR A 97 9.01 -1.48 -1.11
C THR A 97 8.45 -0.05 -1.10
N LEU A 98 9.26 0.93 -0.68
CA LEU A 98 8.84 2.33 -0.57
C LEU A 98 8.80 3.08 -1.90
N LYS A 99 9.49 2.58 -2.93
CA LYS A 99 9.58 3.25 -4.22
C LYS A 99 8.20 3.45 -4.84
N ASN A 100 7.95 4.65 -5.35
CA ASN A 100 6.69 5.11 -5.94
C ASN A 100 5.50 5.25 -4.99
N LEU A 101 5.67 4.98 -3.69
CA LEU A 101 4.64 5.27 -2.71
C LEU A 101 4.54 6.78 -2.44
N ARG A 102 3.35 7.22 -2.06
CA ARG A 102 3.10 8.59 -1.58
C ARG A 102 3.02 8.58 -0.06
N ILE A 103 3.79 9.45 0.56
CA ILE A 103 3.78 9.66 2.01
C ILE A 103 3.27 11.05 2.33
N LYS A 104 2.70 11.19 3.51
CA LYS A 104 2.32 12.45 4.11
C LYS A 104 3.24 12.72 5.30
N VAL A 105 3.86 13.89 5.33
CA VAL A 105 4.77 14.28 6.41
C VAL A 105 4.04 15.25 7.35
N GLU A 106 3.90 14.84 8.61
CA GLU A 106 3.35 15.67 9.68
C GLU A 106 4.45 16.52 10.33
N PRO A 107 4.14 17.74 10.84
CA PRO A 107 2.83 18.39 10.97
C PRO A 107 2.39 19.20 9.74
N ALA A 108 3.24 19.31 8.72
CA ALA A 108 3.03 20.20 7.58
C ALA A 108 1.94 19.71 6.60
N ASN A 109 1.37 18.52 6.81
CA ASN A 109 0.37 17.89 5.94
C ASN A 109 0.81 17.83 4.45
N THR A 110 2.12 17.78 4.20
CA THR A 110 2.67 17.80 2.84
C THR A 110 2.78 16.38 2.29
N GLU A 111 2.40 16.20 1.03
CA GLU A 111 2.47 14.92 0.35
C GLU A 111 3.68 14.84 -0.60
N TRP A 112 4.42 13.74 -0.52
CA TRP A 112 5.61 13.51 -1.33
C TRP A 112 5.57 12.11 -1.95
N LYS A 113 6.10 11.99 -3.17
CA LYS A 113 6.34 10.69 -3.82
C LYS A 113 7.79 10.26 -3.57
N ILE A 114 7.99 9.01 -3.16
CA ILE A 114 9.32 8.44 -2.95
C ILE A 114 9.89 7.96 -4.29
N CYS A 115 10.99 8.56 -4.75
CA CYS A 115 11.62 8.21 -6.03
C CYS A 115 12.79 7.21 -5.91
N GLY A 116 13.46 7.17 -4.75
CA GLY A 116 14.57 6.24 -4.46
C GLY A 116 15.71 6.90 -3.69
#